data_AF-A0A7M4E8W5-F1
#
_entry.id   AF-A0A7M4E8W5-F1
#
_cell.length_a   1.000
_cell.length_b   1.000
_cell.length_c   1.000
_cell.angle_alpha   90.00
_cell.angle_beta   90.00
_cell.angle_gamma   90.00
#
_symmetry.space_group_name_H-M   'P 1'
#
loop_
_entity.id
_entity.type
_entity.pdbx_description
1 polymer ?
#
loop_
_entity_poly.entity_id
_entity_poly.type
_entity_poly.pdbx_seq_one_letter_code
_entity_poly.pdbx_strand_id
1 'polypeptide(L)'
;MRKRLKCSVPFISVFTGKVSSQTTAPGSTVLVEGLDFIRAEGFVFSHVADEGIINACAGDLLRYRKQIGAEHIQIFADIKKKHSAHALTADVSVSETAKAAELFLADGIVLTGTATGMPADPEELKEVEQAVKIPVLIGSGVTLENVRNYLDANALIIVWSPDFRFHGTGQ
;
A
#
# COMPACT_ATOMS: atom_id res chain seq x y z
N MET A 1 20.93 -14.49 0.24
CA MET A 1 21.66 -13.40 0.95
C MET A 1 20.72 -12.18 1.01
N ARG A 2 19.99 -11.99 2.10
CA ARG A 2 19.04 -10.86 2.26
C ARG A 2 19.82 -9.59 2.57
N LYS A 3 20.11 -8.75 1.57
CA LYS A 3 20.65 -7.41 1.82
C LYS A 3 19.53 -6.60 2.50
N ARG A 4 19.69 -6.32 3.80
CA ARG A 4 18.88 -5.29 4.47
C ARG A 4 19.15 -3.98 3.72
N LEU A 5 18.13 -3.42 3.07
CA LEU A 5 18.18 -2.06 2.55
C LEU A 5 18.27 -1.11 3.75
N LYS A 6 19.50 -0.78 4.17
CA LYS A 6 19.76 0.41 4.98
C LYS A 6 19.75 1.59 3.99
N CYS A 7 18.56 2.12 3.74
CA CYS A 7 18.43 3.48 3.27
C CYS A 7 18.96 4.38 4.40
N SER A 8 19.69 5.45 4.08
CA SER A 8 20.17 6.43 5.06
C SER A 8 19.05 7.30 5.68
N VAL A 9 17.79 6.94 5.43
CA VAL A 9 16.59 7.47 6.08
C VAL A 9 16.09 6.41 7.08
N PRO A 10 16.26 6.60 8.39
CA PRO A 10 16.12 5.53 9.38
C PRO A 10 14.68 5.02 9.62
N PHE A 11 13.67 5.45 8.86
CA PHE A 11 12.26 5.23 9.22
C PHE A 11 11.31 5.06 8.01
N ILE A 12 11.72 4.35 6.95
CA ILE A 12 10.72 3.85 6.00
C ILE A 12 10.31 2.45 6.44
N SER A 13 9.06 2.28 6.85
CA SER A 13 8.41 0.97 7.02
C SER A 13 8.22 0.31 5.65
N VAL A 14 9.33 -0.06 5.01
CA VAL A 14 9.35 -0.78 3.73
C VAL A 14 8.95 -2.23 3.97
N PHE A 15 7.71 -2.57 3.66
CA PHE A 15 7.33 -3.96 3.48
C PHE A 15 7.73 -4.39 2.06
N THR A 16 8.71 -5.27 1.96
CA THR A 16 9.06 -5.93 0.70
C THR A 16 8.09 -7.09 0.49
N GLY A 17 7.23 -6.98 -0.51
CA GLY A 17 6.37 -8.10 -0.95
C GLY A 17 7.05 -8.87 -2.06
N LYS A 18 7.02 -10.21 -1.96
CA LYS A 18 7.27 -11.11 -3.08
C LYS A 18 6.19 -12.18 -3.03
N VAL A 19 5.42 -12.33 -4.12
CA VAL A 19 4.32 -13.29 -4.19
C VAL A 19 4.88 -14.69 -4.54
N SER A 20 4.59 -15.74 -3.76
CA SER A 20 4.97 -17.15 -4.02
C SER A 20 3.81 -18.13 -3.73
N SER A 21 3.73 -19.24 -4.45
CA SER A 21 2.49 -20.04 -4.70
C SER A 21 2.14 -21.20 -3.73
N GLN A 22 0.85 -21.57 -3.73
CA GLN A 22 0.28 -22.94 -3.66
C GLN A 22 -1.04 -23.01 -4.47
N THR A 23 -1.30 -24.12 -5.17
CA THR A 23 -2.36 -24.29 -6.18
C THR A 23 -3.70 -24.77 -5.61
N THR A 24 -4.84 -24.19 -6.05
CA THR A 24 -6.14 -24.88 -6.00
C THR A 24 -7.11 -24.42 -7.11
N ALA A 25 -7.38 -25.31 -8.08
CA ALA A 25 -8.54 -25.53 -8.97
C ALA A 25 -9.34 -24.36 -9.67
N PRO A 26 -10.12 -24.65 -10.74
CA PRO A 26 -10.49 -23.65 -11.77
C PRO A 26 -11.78 -22.89 -11.48
N GLY A 27 -11.70 -21.56 -11.57
CA GLY A 27 -12.85 -20.64 -11.41
C GLY A 27 -12.40 -19.19 -11.22
N SER A 28 -11.55 -18.71 -12.13
CA SER A 28 -11.08 -17.31 -12.25
C SER A 28 -10.71 -16.60 -10.95
N THR A 29 -9.55 -16.96 -10.39
CA THR A 29 -8.71 -16.04 -9.63
C THR A 29 -7.41 -15.88 -10.43
N VAL A 30 -7.17 -14.69 -10.99
CA VAL A 30 -5.90 -14.41 -11.67
C VAL A 30 -4.87 -14.16 -10.58
N LEU A 31 -3.96 -15.12 -10.40
CA LEU A 31 -2.78 -14.94 -9.55
C LEU A 31 -1.75 -14.12 -10.34
N VAL A 32 -1.41 -12.93 -9.85
CA VAL A 32 -0.36 -12.09 -10.44
C VAL A 32 0.99 -12.57 -9.91
N GLU A 33 1.84 -13.07 -10.82
CA GLU A 33 3.18 -13.57 -10.55
C GLU A 33 4.23 -12.45 -10.57
N GLY A 34 5.30 -12.59 -9.78
CA GLY A 34 6.58 -11.88 -10.05
C GLY A 34 6.66 -10.40 -9.69
N LEU A 35 5.69 -9.82 -8.99
CA LEU A 35 5.75 -8.42 -8.57
C LEU A 35 6.74 -8.22 -7.41
N ASP A 36 7.84 -7.52 -7.66
CA ASP A 36 8.73 -7.00 -6.63
C ASP A 36 8.32 -5.56 -6.33
N PHE A 37 7.89 -5.30 -5.09
CA PHE A 37 7.44 -3.98 -4.69
C PHE A 37 7.81 -3.63 -3.26
N ILE A 38 7.80 -2.33 -3.00
CA ILE A 38 7.83 -1.76 -1.66
C ILE A 38 6.55 -1.01 -1.38
N ARG A 39 6.08 -1.12 -0.14
CA ARG A 39 5.06 -0.23 0.40
C ARG A 39 5.75 0.93 1.12
N ALA A 40 5.43 2.16 0.77
CA ALA A 40 6.08 3.36 1.28
C ALA A 40 5.10 4.20 2.10
N GLU A 41 5.30 4.20 3.41
CA GLU A 41 4.68 5.13 4.33
C GLU A 41 5.38 6.50 4.27
N GLY A 42 4.62 7.59 4.38
CA GLY A 42 5.19 8.93 4.39
C GLY A 42 5.89 9.27 3.06
N PHE A 43 5.26 8.91 1.94
CA PHE A 43 5.86 9.12 0.63
C PHE A 43 5.89 10.62 0.27
N VAL A 44 4.73 11.30 0.35
CA VAL A 44 4.57 12.72 -0.07
C VAL A 44 4.30 13.72 1.06
N PHE A 45 3.72 13.28 2.18
CA PHE A 45 3.45 14.14 3.33
C PHE A 45 3.97 13.52 4.61
N SER A 46 4.38 14.40 5.54
CA SER A 46 4.79 14.01 6.88
C SER A 46 3.58 13.81 7.78
N HIS A 47 3.65 12.85 8.69
CA HIS A 47 2.63 12.59 9.70
C HIS A 47 3.27 12.10 10.99
N VAL A 48 2.49 12.07 12.08
CA VAL A 48 2.95 11.51 13.35
C VAL A 48 2.38 10.11 13.51
N ALA A 49 3.23 9.09 13.52
CA ALA A 49 2.86 7.70 13.76
C ALA A 49 3.31 7.26 15.17
N ASP A 50 3.11 5.98 15.50
CA ASP A 50 3.60 5.36 16.74
C ASP A 50 5.14 5.35 16.83
N GLU A 51 5.84 5.48 15.71
CA GLU A 51 7.30 5.66 15.65
C GLU A 51 7.76 7.13 15.76
N GLY A 52 6.82 8.08 15.85
CA GLY A 52 7.08 9.52 15.91
C GLY A 52 6.82 10.24 14.59
N ILE A 53 7.51 11.37 14.37
CA ILE A 53 7.34 12.15 13.13
C ILE A 53 8.01 11.40 11.97
N ILE A 54 7.19 10.97 11.01
CA ILE A 54 7.65 10.42 9.73
C ILE A 54 7.69 11.56 8.73
N ASN A 55 8.85 11.75 8.09
CA ASN A 55 9.03 12.80 7.08
C ASN A 55 8.79 12.26 5.67
N ALA A 56 8.21 13.10 4.80
CA ALA A 56 8.07 12.81 3.38
C ALA A 56 9.42 12.42 2.74
N CYS A 57 9.45 11.32 1.99
CA CYS A 57 10.71 10.74 1.49
C CYS A 57 10.75 10.44 -0.02
N ALA A 58 9.74 10.81 -0.80
CA ALA A 58 9.65 10.46 -2.23
C ALA A 58 10.93 10.76 -3.03
N GLY A 59 11.46 11.99 -2.90
CA GLY A 59 12.66 12.39 -3.64
C GLY A 59 13.90 11.57 -3.30
N ASP A 60 14.15 11.30 -2.01
CA ASP A 60 15.28 10.49 -1.56
C ASP A 60 15.13 9.03 -1.96
N LEU A 61 13.91 8.49 -1.81
CA LEU A 61 13.58 7.11 -2.18
C LEU A 61 13.78 6.87 -3.68
N LEU A 62 13.29 7.76 -4.54
CA LEU A 62 13.44 7.64 -6.00
C LEU A 62 14.90 7.76 -6.44
N ARG A 63 15.66 8.70 -5.88
CA ARG A 63 17.11 8.83 -6.17
C ARG A 63 17.86 7.58 -5.74
N TYR A 64 17.56 7.05 -4.57
CA TYR A 64 18.20 5.84 -4.06
C TYR A 64 17.83 4.61 -4.91
N ARG A 65 16.54 4.44 -5.28
CA ARG A 65 16.05 3.39 -6.18
C ARG A 65 16.85 3.38 -7.49
N LYS A 66 17.05 4.56 -8.09
CA LYS A 66 17.85 4.72 -9.30
C LYS A 66 19.33 4.41 -9.08
N GLN A 67 19.91 4.91 -7.98
CA GLN A 67 21.33 4.70 -7.66
C GLN A 67 21.71 3.23 -7.55
N ILE A 68 20.82 2.37 -7.05
CA ILE A 68 21.07 0.94 -6.90
C ILE A 68 20.57 0.09 -8.09
N GLY A 69 20.05 0.73 -9.15
CA GLY A 69 19.51 0.03 -10.33
C GLY A 69 18.22 -0.77 -10.04
N ALA A 70 17.44 -0.35 -9.04
CA ALA A 70 16.23 -1.04 -8.61
C ALA A 70 14.94 -0.41 -9.15
N GLU A 71 14.99 0.24 -10.32
CA GLU A 71 13.83 0.90 -10.94
C GLU A 71 12.71 -0.08 -11.32
N HIS A 72 13.01 -1.38 -11.41
CA HIS A 72 12.03 -2.46 -11.58
C HIS A 72 11.20 -2.76 -10.32
N ILE A 73 11.56 -2.20 -9.16
CA ILE A 73 10.81 -2.36 -7.91
C ILE A 73 9.75 -1.27 -7.84
N GLN A 74 8.48 -1.69 -7.83
CA GLN A 74 7.34 -0.78 -7.77
C GLN A 74 7.22 -0.16 -6.37
N ILE A 75 6.80 1.11 -6.30
CA ILE A 75 6.55 1.85 -5.07
C ILE A 75 5.05 2.09 -4.91
N PHE A 76 4.43 1.38 -3.98
CA PHE A 76 3.05 1.62 -3.59
C PHE A 76 3.00 2.54 -2.36
N ALA A 77 2.47 3.74 -2.55
CA ALA A 77 2.46 4.77 -1.51
C ALA A 77 1.22 4.64 -0.62
N ASP A 78 1.42 4.55 0.69
CA ASP A 78 0.33 4.71 1.64
C ASP A 78 -0.14 6.16 1.69
N ILE A 79 -1.45 6.36 1.61
CA ILE A 79 -2.08 7.65 1.82
C ILE A 79 -2.92 7.61 3.10
N LYS A 80 -2.84 8.68 3.90
CA LYS A 80 -3.54 8.81 5.19
C LYS A 80 -3.53 7.53 6.04
N LYS A 81 -2.34 6.92 6.16
CA LYS A 81 -2.12 5.63 6.84
C LYS A 81 -2.82 5.55 8.20
N LYS A 82 -3.38 4.37 8.50
CA LYS A 82 -3.89 3.98 9.83
C LYS A 82 -2.87 4.19 10.94
N HIS A 83 -3.34 4.51 12.15
CA HIS A 83 -2.50 4.75 13.34
C HIS A 83 -1.55 5.95 13.22
N SER A 84 -1.84 6.87 12.30
CA SER A 84 -1.10 8.11 12.15
C SER A 84 -2.01 9.33 12.32
N ALA A 85 -1.49 10.36 12.97
CA ALA A 85 -2.10 11.67 13.03
C ALA A 85 -1.61 12.54 11.87
N HIS A 86 -2.57 13.01 11.07
CA HIS A 86 -2.35 13.86 9.89
C HIS A 86 -2.67 15.33 10.19
N ALA A 87 -2.43 15.78 11.43
CA ALA A 87 -2.90 17.09 11.92
C ALA A 87 -2.34 18.29 11.14
N LEU A 88 -1.08 18.20 10.68
CA LEU A 88 -0.43 19.26 9.89
C LEU A 88 -0.96 19.34 8.45
N THR A 89 -1.57 18.27 7.97
CA THR A 89 -2.12 18.13 6.61
C THR A 89 -3.60 17.79 6.68
N ALA A 90 -4.29 18.23 7.74
CA ALA A 90 -5.69 17.90 7.98
C ALA A 90 -6.62 18.57 6.97
N ASP A 91 -6.17 19.68 6.38
CA ASP A 91 -6.79 20.44 5.30
C ASP A 91 -6.61 19.79 3.92
N VAL A 92 -5.66 18.86 3.78
CA VAL A 92 -5.43 18.12 2.53
C VAL A 92 -6.35 16.90 2.49
N SER A 93 -7.15 16.77 1.43
CA SER A 93 -8.06 15.64 1.27
C SER A 93 -7.32 14.33 0.96
N VAL A 94 -8.05 13.20 1.00
CA VAL A 94 -7.49 11.90 0.60
C VAL A 94 -7.16 11.87 -0.90
N SER A 95 -8.01 12.46 -1.75
CA SER A 95 -7.76 12.58 -3.18
C SER A 95 -6.61 13.52 -3.53
N GLU A 96 -6.44 14.63 -2.82
CA GLU A 96 -5.29 15.52 -2.98
C GLU A 96 -3.99 14.83 -2.56
N THR A 97 -4.04 14.04 -1.49
CA THR A 97 -2.91 13.19 -1.06
C THR A 97 -2.56 12.16 -2.14
N ALA A 98 -3.55 11.52 -2.76
CA ALA A 98 -3.34 10.58 -3.86
C ALA A 98 -2.74 11.25 -5.11
N LYS A 99 -3.27 12.41 -5.52
CA LYS A 99 -2.73 13.21 -6.64
C LYS A 99 -1.29 13.61 -6.39
N ALA A 100 -0.96 14.01 -5.16
CA ALA A 100 0.42 14.32 -4.79
C ALA A 100 1.31 13.08 -4.94
N ALA A 101 0.89 11.92 -4.44
CA ALA A 101 1.64 10.67 -4.59
C ALA A 101 1.87 10.28 -6.06
N GLU A 102 0.86 10.39 -6.92
CA GLU A 102 1.00 10.17 -8.37
C GLU A 102 1.97 11.17 -9.01
N LEU A 103 1.85 12.46 -8.68
CA LEU A 103 2.75 13.51 -9.17
C LEU A 103 4.22 13.24 -8.78
N PHE A 104 4.42 12.65 -7.61
CA PHE A 104 5.74 12.25 -7.10
C PHE A 104 6.14 10.83 -7.54
N LEU A 105 5.55 10.30 -8.61
CA LEU A 105 5.94 9.05 -9.28
C LEU A 105 5.78 7.80 -8.42
N ALA A 106 4.74 7.76 -7.57
CA ALA A 106 4.27 6.49 -7.03
C ALA A 106 3.76 5.59 -8.16
N ASP A 107 4.02 4.28 -8.04
CA ASP A 107 3.56 3.28 -9.00
C ASP A 107 2.13 2.81 -8.71
N GLY A 108 1.64 3.09 -7.50
CA GLY A 108 0.25 2.86 -7.09
C GLY A 108 -0.03 3.43 -5.70
N ILE A 109 -1.30 3.49 -5.35
CA ILE A 109 -1.80 4.05 -4.09
C ILE A 109 -2.30 2.91 -3.21
N VAL A 110 -2.00 2.97 -1.91
CA VAL A 110 -2.59 2.10 -0.90
C VAL A 110 -3.49 2.94 0.01
N LEU A 111 -4.79 2.71 -0.10
CA LEU A 111 -5.80 3.27 0.78
C LEU A 111 -6.06 2.31 1.93
N THR A 112 -6.00 2.79 3.17
CA THR A 112 -6.25 1.97 4.37
C THR A 112 -7.38 2.58 5.18
N GLY A 113 -8.01 1.79 6.06
CA GLY A 113 -8.87 2.37 7.10
C GLY A 113 -8.09 3.24 8.08
N THR A 114 -8.77 3.90 9.01
CA THR A 114 -8.16 4.86 9.94
C THR A 114 -7.48 4.20 11.15
N ALA A 115 -7.89 2.99 11.52
CA ALA A 115 -7.34 2.22 12.63
C ALA A 115 -7.52 0.71 12.42
N THR A 116 -6.90 -0.12 13.27
CA THR A 116 -7.12 -1.58 13.26
C THR A 116 -8.59 -1.90 13.51
N GLY A 117 -9.16 -2.76 12.66
CA GLY A 117 -10.58 -3.14 12.74
C GLY A 117 -11.53 -2.13 12.11
N MET A 118 -11.03 -0.97 11.67
CA MET A 118 -11.80 -0.01 10.87
C MET A 118 -11.48 -0.24 9.39
N PRO A 119 -12.47 -0.66 8.58
CA PRO A 119 -12.28 -0.83 7.14
C PRO A 119 -11.99 0.51 6.44
N ALA A 120 -11.39 0.45 5.25
CA ALA A 120 -11.27 1.62 4.38
C ALA A 120 -12.66 2.12 3.95
N ASP A 121 -12.85 3.43 3.84
CA ASP A 121 -14.13 3.98 3.40
C ASP A 121 -14.30 3.76 1.88
N PRO A 122 -15.36 3.05 1.42
CA PRO A 122 -15.63 2.87 0.01
C PRO A 122 -15.86 4.17 -0.77
N GLU A 123 -16.32 5.24 -0.11
CA GLU A 123 -16.46 6.54 -0.77
C GLU A 123 -15.10 7.21 -0.98
N GLU A 124 -14.16 7.07 -0.04
CA GLU A 124 -12.76 7.51 -0.25
C GLU A 124 -12.09 6.72 -1.38
N LEU A 125 -12.38 5.42 -1.53
CA LEU A 125 -11.90 4.63 -2.67
C LEU A 125 -12.32 5.26 -4.00
N LYS A 126 -13.62 5.55 -4.16
CA LYS A 126 -14.15 6.19 -5.38
C LYS A 126 -13.53 7.56 -5.61
N GLU A 127 -13.38 8.36 -4.55
CA GLU A 127 -12.77 9.68 -4.62
C GLU A 127 -11.32 9.60 -5.13
N VAL A 128 -10.55 8.62 -4.63
CA VAL A 128 -9.15 8.39 -5.02
C VAL A 128 -9.06 7.86 -6.45
N GLU A 129 -9.88 6.89 -6.85
CA GLU A 129 -9.88 6.34 -8.21
C GLU A 129 -10.23 7.38 -9.28
N GLN A 130 -11.10 8.33 -8.96
CA GLN A 130 -11.40 9.45 -9.86
C GLN A 130 -10.27 10.48 -9.91
N ALA A 131 -9.42 10.51 -8.88
CA ALA A 131 -8.40 11.52 -8.68
C ALA A 131 -7.06 11.19 -9.37
N VAL A 132 -6.73 9.91 -9.56
CA VAL A 132 -5.44 9.43 -10.10
C VAL A 132 -5.63 8.47 -11.28
N LYS A 133 -4.58 8.24 -12.07
CA LYS A 133 -4.58 7.25 -13.16
C LYS A 133 -3.80 5.98 -12.83
N ILE A 134 -3.01 6.01 -11.76
CA ILE A 134 -2.26 4.85 -11.24
C ILE A 134 -3.16 3.92 -10.42
N PRO A 135 -2.81 2.62 -10.30
CA PRO A 135 -3.63 1.66 -9.57
C PRO A 135 -3.87 2.04 -8.11
N VAL A 136 -5.09 1.83 -7.63
CA VAL A 136 -5.53 2.03 -6.24
C VAL A 136 -5.79 0.68 -5.59
N LEU A 137 -5.13 0.45 -4.45
CA LEU A 137 -5.19 -0.79 -3.69
C LEU A 137 -5.82 -0.54 -2.32
N ILE A 138 -6.62 -1.47 -1.84
CA ILE A 138 -7.09 -1.46 -0.44
C ILE A 138 -6.09 -2.20 0.43
N GLY A 139 -5.49 -1.50 1.38
CA GLY A 139 -4.60 -2.07 2.38
C GLY A 139 -5.34 -2.55 3.62
N SER A 140 -5.11 -3.80 4.05
CA SER A 140 -5.43 -4.40 5.37
C SER A 140 -6.82 -4.09 5.95
N GLY A 141 -7.61 -5.13 6.27
CA GLY A 141 -8.92 -4.97 6.91
C GLY A 141 -10.09 -5.31 6.00
N VAL A 142 -9.79 -5.84 4.82
CA VAL A 142 -10.76 -6.56 4.00
C VAL A 142 -11.09 -7.90 4.67
N THR A 143 -12.37 -8.23 4.75
CA THR A 143 -12.95 -9.49 5.23
C THR A 143 -13.89 -10.04 4.15
N LEU A 144 -14.35 -11.28 4.28
CA LEU A 144 -15.28 -11.88 3.32
C LEU A 144 -16.63 -11.12 3.28
N GLU A 145 -17.02 -10.51 4.39
CA GLU A 145 -18.27 -9.76 4.53
C GLU A 145 -18.20 -8.40 3.83
N ASN A 146 -17.03 -7.75 3.83
CA ASN A 146 -16.86 -6.39 3.30
C ASN A 146 -16.19 -6.32 1.93
N VAL A 147 -15.64 -7.43 1.40
CA VAL A 147 -14.90 -7.45 0.12
C VAL A 147 -15.72 -6.89 -1.05
N ARG A 148 -17.06 -7.05 -1.00
CA ARG A 148 -17.98 -6.53 -2.02
C ARG A 148 -17.98 -5.00 -2.11
N ASN A 149 -17.54 -4.31 -1.07
CA ASN A 149 -17.45 -2.86 -1.04
C ASN A 149 -16.21 -2.33 -1.78
N TYR A 150 -15.29 -3.22 -2.19
CA TYR A 150 -13.99 -2.88 -2.78
C TYR A 150 -13.77 -3.54 -4.14
N LEU A 151 -14.85 -3.90 -4.84
CA LEU A 151 -14.76 -4.56 -6.15
C LEU A 151 -14.16 -3.67 -7.24
N ASP A 152 -14.25 -2.36 -7.08
CA ASP A 152 -13.68 -1.39 -8.01
C ASP A 152 -12.15 -1.26 -7.85
N ALA A 153 -11.63 -1.56 -6.66
CA ALA A 153 -10.19 -1.49 -6.38
C ALA A 153 -9.37 -2.41 -7.28
N ASN A 154 -8.19 -1.96 -7.69
CA ASN A 154 -7.34 -2.73 -8.59
C ASN A 154 -6.69 -3.95 -7.93
N ALA A 155 -6.44 -3.90 -6.62
CA ALA A 155 -5.99 -5.04 -5.83
C ALA A 155 -6.25 -4.86 -4.33
N LEU A 156 -6.18 -5.97 -3.58
CA LEU A 156 -6.39 -6.00 -2.13
C LEU A 156 -5.12 -6.54 -1.45
N ILE A 157 -4.60 -5.83 -0.44
CA ILE A 157 -3.50 -6.30 0.39
C ILE A 157 -4.09 -6.89 1.68
N ILE A 158 -4.28 -8.21 1.68
CA ILE A 158 -4.83 -8.95 2.81
C ILE A 158 -3.67 -9.40 3.71
N VAL A 159 -3.61 -8.83 4.92
CA VAL A 159 -2.78 -9.35 6.01
C VAL A 159 -3.57 -10.47 6.70
N TRP A 160 -2.88 -11.48 7.24
CA TRP A 160 -3.47 -12.67 7.87
C TRP A 160 -4.79 -12.37 8.60
N SER A 161 -5.86 -13.00 8.14
CA SER A 161 -7.20 -12.96 8.72
C SER A 161 -7.72 -14.39 8.86
N PRO A 162 -8.47 -14.72 9.94
CA PRO A 162 -9.09 -16.03 10.08
C PRO A 162 -10.03 -16.40 8.91
N ASP A 163 -10.56 -15.41 8.19
CA ASP A 163 -11.49 -15.61 7.06
C ASP A 163 -10.75 -15.98 5.78
N PHE A 164 -9.48 -15.56 5.64
CA PHE A 164 -8.62 -15.83 4.48
C PHE A 164 -7.58 -16.91 4.82
N ARG A 165 -8.05 -18.04 5.38
CA ARG A 165 -7.22 -19.24 5.51
C ARG A 165 -7.06 -19.91 4.16
N PHE A 166 -5.83 -19.98 3.68
CA PHE A 166 -5.45 -20.98 2.70
C PHE A 166 -5.65 -22.36 3.34
N HIS A 167 -6.75 -23.02 3.00
CA HIS A 167 -6.90 -24.44 3.30
C HIS A 167 -5.93 -25.16 2.38
N GLY A 168 -4.72 -25.45 2.87
CA GLY A 168 -3.79 -26.31 2.18
C GLY A 168 -4.50 -27.61 1.86
N THR A 169 -4.73 -27.88 0.58
CA THR A 169 -5.14 -29.22 0.16
C THR A 169 -3.93 -30.10 0.40
N GLY A 170 -3.94 -30.80 1.55
CA GLY A 170 -3.01 -31.87 1.80
C GLY A 170 -3.32 -33.02 0.86
N GLN A 171 -2.64 -33.06 -0.28
CA GLN A 171 -2.31 -34.27 -1.04
C GLN A 171 -0.95 -34.09 -1.71
#